data_AF-A0A399R7Y5-F1
#
_entry.id   AF-A0A399R7Y5-F1
#
_cell.length_a   1.000
_cell.length_b   1.000
_cell.length_c   1.000
_cell.angle_alpha   90.00
_cell.angle_beta   90.00
_cell.angle_gamma   90.00
#
_symmetry.space_group_name_H-M   'P 1'
#
loop_
_entity.id
_entity.type
_entity.pdbx_description
1 polymer ?
#
loop_
_entity_poly.entity_id
_entity_poly.type
_entity_poly.pdbx_seq_one_letter_code
_entity_poly.pdbx_strand_id
1 'polypeptide(L)' 'MKATLLRLFILWLSIYVLVLAGLTLLRAISPGLPLALSTLILTLILVPTISFLIVPMAGALTARLLGKGPTSH' A
#
# COMPACT_ATOMS: atom_id res chain seq x y z
N MET A 1 -5.59 -3.10 -21.56
CA MET A 1 -6.08 -1.80 -21.02
C MET A 1 -6.93 -1.96 -19.75
N LYS A 2 -8.05 -2.70 -19.79
CA LYS A 2 -8.94 -2.90 -18.61
C LYS A 2 -8.25 -3.55 -17.39
N ALA A 3 -7.45 -4.59 -17.62
CA ALA A 3 -6.72 -5.29 -16.55
C ALA A 3 -5.69 -4.41 -15.83
N THR A 4 -5.05 -3.48 -16.54
CA THR A 4 -4.08 -2.53 -15.97
C THR A 4 -4.78 -1.54 -15.03
N LEU A 5 -5.96 -1.05 -15.42
CA LEU A 5 -6.76 -0.14 -14.59
C LEU A 5 -7.25 -0.79 -13.31
N LEU A 6 -7.75 -2.04 -13.39
CA LEU A 6 -8.13 -2.82 -12.21
C LEU A 6 -6.96 -3.02 -11.25
N ARG A 7 -5.77 -3.27 -11.78
CA ARG A 7 -4.54 -3.45 -10.99
C ARG A 7 -4.12 -2.17 -10.27
N LEU A 8 -4.14 -1.04 -10.99
CA LEU A 8 -3.89 0.29 -10.43
C LEU A 8 -4.93 0.62 -9.35
N PHE A 9 -6.19 0.31 -9.59
CA PHE A 9 -7.27 0.54 -8.64
C PHE A 9 -7.09 -0.27 -7.36
N ILE A 10 -6.76 -1.57 -7.47
CA ILE A 10 -6.50 -2.43 -6.31
C ILE A 10 -5.27 -1.96 -5.54
N LEU A 11 -4.19 -1.59 -6.23
CA LEU A 11 -2.98 -1.05 -5.60
C LEU A 11 -3.29 0.25 -4.85
N TRP A 12 -4.03 1.15 -5.50
CA TRP A 12 -4.46 2.42 -4.91
C TRP A 12 -5.34 2.20 -3.68
N LEU A 13 -6.30 1.26 -3.74
CA LEU A 13 -7.16 0.92 -2.62
C LEU A 13 -6.36 0.32 -1.44
N SER A 14 -5.41 -0.57 -1.72
CA SER A 14 -4.52 -1.12 -0.70
C SER A 14 -3.68 -0.04 -0.02
N ILE A 15 -3.09 0.87 -0.79
CA ILE A 15 -2.33 2.00 -0.24
C ILE A 15 -3.24 2.86 0.64
N TYR A 16 -4.43 3.23 0.13
CA TYR A 16 -5.39 4.07 0.83
C TYR A 16 -5.81 3.46 2.18
N VAL A 17 -6.20 2.19 2.20
CA VAL A 17 -6.61 1.49 3.44
C VAL A 17 -5.44 1.42 4.43
N LEU A 18 -4.22 1.19 3.95
CA LEU A 18 -3.03 1.15 4.80
C LEU A 18 -2.71 2.51 5.42
N VAL A 19 -2.79 3.59 4.64
CA VAL A 19 -2.64 4.97 5.12
C VAL A 19 -3.69 5.29 6.17
N LEU A 20 -4.95 4.96 5.87
CA LEU A 20 -6.08 5.25 6.75
C LEU A 20 -5.95 4.47 8.05
N ALA A 21 -5.58 3.19 8.00
CA ALA A 21 -5.33 2.38 9.18
C ALA A 21 -4.19 2.96 10.03
N GLY A 22 -3.09 3.37 9.40
CA GLY A 22 -1.98 4.03 10.09
C GLY A 22 -2.40 5.32 10.79
N LEU A 23 -3.19 6.16 10.11
CA LEU A 23 -3.73 7.41 10.67
C LEU A 23 -4.67 7.15 11.84
N THR A 24 -5.53 6.15 11.70
CA THR A 24 -6.51 5.79 12.73
C THR A 24 -5.81 5.24 13.96
N LEU A 25 -4.79 4.40 13.78
CA LEU A 25 -3.98 3.85 14.87
C LEU A 25 -3.15 4.94 15.55
N LEU A 26 -2.53 5.84 14.78
CA LEU A 26 -1.74 6.95 15.32
C LEU A 26 -2.62 7.92 16.12
N ARG A 27 -3.84 8.18 15.65
CA ARG A 27 -4.82 9.02 16.36
C ARG A 27 -5.39 8.35 17.60
N ALA A 28 -5.52 7.01 17.60
CA ALA A 28 -5.91 6.24 18.78
C ALA A 28 -4.82 6.27 19.87
N ILE A 29 -3.55 6.28 19.48
CA ILE A 29 -2.42 6.28 20.42
C ILE A 29 -2.08 7.71 20.89
N SER A 30 -2.29 8.73 20.04
CA SER A 30 -1.99 10.13 20.38
C SER A 30 -3.06 11.11 19.88
N PRO A 31 -4.18 11.25 20.62
CA PRO A 31 -5.29 12.13 20.23
C PRO A 31 -4.96 13.64 20.33
N GLY A 32 -3.82 14.03 20.92
CA GLY A 32 -3.44 15.43 21.16
C GLY A 32 -2.29 15.96 20.29
N LEU A 33 -1.71 15.15 19.41
CA LEU A 33 -0.58 15.60 18.59
C LEU A 33 -1.04 16.60 17.51
N PRO A 34 -0.30 17.70 17.29
CA PRO A 34 -0.56 18.61 16.18
C PRO A 34 -0.56 17.83 14.86
N LEU A 35 -1.51 18.16 13.98
CA LEU A 35 -1.69 17.48 12.70
C LEU A 35 -0.39 17.38 11.90
N ALA A 36 0.45 18.42 11.95
CA ALA A 36 1.75 18.47 11.27
C ALA A 36 2.76 17.42 11.78
N LEU A 37 2.80 17.14 13.09
CA LEU A 37 3.67 16.11 13.66
C LEU A 37 3.13 14.71 13.35
N SER A 38 1.82 14.53 13.42
CA SER A 38 1.17 13.29 13.03
C SER A 38 1.45 12.95 11.57
N THR A 39 1.34 13.90 10.64
CA THR A 39 1.65 13.66 9.23
C THR A 39 3.13 13.42 8.99
N LEU A 40 4.03 14.07 9.73
CA LEU A 40 5.48 13.82 9.61
C LEU A 40 5.85 12.39 10.03
N ILE A 41 5.35 11.96 11.20
CA ILE A 41 5.54 10.60 11.72
C ILE A 41 4.88 9.59 10.78
N LEU A 42 3.67 9.88 10.32
CA LEU A 42 2.97 9.03 9.39
C LEU A 42 3.77 8.88 8.12
N THR A 43 4.29 9.95 7.52
CA THR A 43 5.10 9.90 6.29
C THR A 43 6.39 9.13 6.53
N LEU A 44 7.05 9.34 7.67
CA LEU A 44 8.28 8.65 8.04
C LEU A 44 8.08 7.13 8.20
N ILE A 45 6.91 6.68 8.66
CA ILE A 45 6.57 5.25 8.78
C ILE A 45 6.02 4.71 7.47
N LEU A 46 5.16 5.48 6.81
CA LEU A 46 4.41 5.08 5.64
C LEU A 46 5.31 4.94 4.41
N VAL A 47 6.27 5.83 4.21
CA VAL A 47 7.25 5.72 3.11
C VAL A 47 8.03 4.41 3.16
N PRO A 48 8.73 4.04 4.27
CA PRO A 48 9.42 2.76 4.34
C PRO A 48 8.44 1.59 4.32
N THR A 49 7.27 1.70 4.93
CA THR A 49 6.23 0.65 4.86
C THR A 49 5.78 0.39 3.42
N ILE A 50 5.54 1.43 2.62
CA ILE A 50 5.19 1.31 1.20
C ILE A 50 6.35 0.67 0.43
N SER A 51 7.58 1.15 0.63
CA SER A 51 8.76 0.61 -0.04
C SER A 51 9.03 -0.85 0.31
N PHE A 52 8.81 -1.26 1.56
CA PHE A 52 9.11 -2.61 2.03
C PHE A 52 7.96 -3.61 1.88
N LEU A 53 6.69 -3.18 1.89
CA LEU A 53 5.55 -4.09 1.74
C LEU A 53 4.94 -3.99 0.35
N ILE A 54 4.67 -2.79 -0.14
CA ILE A 54 3.87 -2.61 -1.35
C ILE A 54 4.69 -2.92 -2.60
N VAL A 55 5.97 -2.55 -2.65
CA VAL A 55 6.85 -2.88 -3.78
C VAL A 55 7.02 -4.41 -3.95
N PRO A 56 7.39 -5.20 -2.92
CA PRO A 56 7.48 -6.65 -3.09
C PRO A 56 6.13 -7.33 -3.21
N MET A 57 5.05 -6.84 -2.57
CA MET A 57 3.72 -7.40 -2.81
C MET A 57 3.25 -7.13 -4.23
N ALA A 58 3.47 -5.94 -4.78
CA ALA A 58 3.17 -5.64 -6.17
C ALA A 58 3.98 -6.54 -7.09
N GLY A 59 5.28 -6.72 -6.81
CA GLY A 59 6.20 -7.65 -7.48
C GLY A 59 5.72 -9.10 -7.45
N ALA A 60 5.35 -9.61 -6.28
CA ALA A 60 4.83 -10.95 -6.08
C ALA A 60 3.46 -11.15 -6.74
N LEU A 61 2.60 -10.13 -6.72
CA LEU A 61 1.30 -10.15 -7.40
C LEU A 61 1.50 -10.10 -8.92
N THR A 62 2.53 -9.42 -9.44
CA THR A 62 2.93 -9.52 -10.87
C THR A 62 3.43 -10.91 -11.17
N ALA A 63 4.34 -11.45 -10.37
CA ALA A 63 4.88 -12.78 -10.60
C ALA A 63 3.78 -13.86 -10.59
N ARG A 64 2.78 -13.74 -9.71
CA ARG A 64 1.63 -14.66 -9.67
C ARG A 64 0.64 -14.47 -10.82
N LEU A 65 0.47 -13.24 -11.32
CA LEU A 65 -0.44 -12.95 -12.43
C LEU A 65 0.22 -13.18 -13.81
N LEU A 66 1.53 -13.01 -13.93
CA LEU A 66 2.33 -13.25 -15.15
C LEU A 66 2.85 -14.69 -15.22
N GLY A 67 3.08 -15.35 -14.08
CA GLY A 67 3.42 -16.78 -13.97
C GLY A 67 2.26 -17.73 -14.26
N LYS A 68 1.11 -17.18 -14.68
CA LYS A 68 -0.02 -17.93 -15.24
C LYS A 68 -0.21 -17.58 -16.73
N GLY A 69 0.89 -17.48 -17.47
CA GLY A 69 0.93 -17.72 -18.92
C GLY A 69 1.04 -19.23 -19.17
N PRO A 70 0.40 -19.77 -20.20
CA PRO A 70 -0.10 -21.14 -20.24
C PRO A 70 1.02 -22.18 -20.27
N THR A 71 0.78 -23.28 -19.57
CA THR A 71 1.24 -24.60 -19.99
C THR A 71 0.90 -24.81 -21.47
N SER A 72 1.92 -24.78 -22.32
CA SER A 72 1.96 -25.48 -23.60
C SER A 72 3.41 -25.96 -23.72
N HIS A 73 3.65 -27.22 -23.34
CA HIS A 73 3.84 -28.34 -24.27
C HIS A 73 5.09 -28.19 -25.14
#